data_AF-A0A956SG37-F1
#
_entry.id   AF-A0A956SG37-F1
#
_cell.length_a   1.000
_cell.length_b   1.000
_cell.length_c   1.000
_cell.angle_alpha   90.00
_cell.angle_beta   90.00
_cell.angle_gamma   90.00
#
_symmetry.space_group_name_H-M   'P 1'
#
loop_
_entity.id
_entity.type
_entity.pdbx_description
1 polymer ?
#
loop_
_entity_poly.entity_id
_entity_poly.type
_entity_poly.pdbx_seq_one_letter_code
_entity_poly.pdbx_strand_id
1 'polypeptide(L)'
;MTGNRTPLVMTLIALLVVALGFVGWVLVPERALHWGAGIATMIAVWLVLVWSDRRDSGSRDTTEYRFRGVSGVLAGLLLASSMSVAILRATEATGGSSLGSWIDRLPGIVMGGVLAVMGNYVPKLLTPRGAPTGALRTKQSMRRFTGWTFVLAGIGYAAVWAFLPVAVADPLATGLCATAVAIVFLRVGWTTLATGRDRRRES
;
A
#
# COMPACT_ATOMS: atom_id res chain seq x y z
N MET A 1 -20.74 -21.52 -4.31
CA MET A 1 -20.21 -21.06 -3.00
C MET A 1 -18.69 -20.91 -3.08
N THR A 2 -18.17 -19.79 -3.58
CA THR A 2 -16.73 -19.49 -3.45
C THR A 2 -16.53 -18.91 -2.05
N GLY A 3 -16.07 -19.73 -1.12
CA GLY A 3 -15.79 -19.31 0.26
C GLY A 3 -14.89 -18.08 0.29
N ASN A 4 -15.26 -17.10 1.12
CA ASN A 4 -14.54 -15.85 1.27
C ASN A 4 -13.16 -16.14 1.89
N ARG A 5 -12.11 -16.27 1.04
CA ARG A 5 -10.73 -16.59 1.48
C ARG A 5 -9.99 -15.39 2.08
N THR A 6 -10.51 -14.19 1.91
CA THR A 6 -9.95 -12.93 2.39
C THR A 6 -9.57 -12.95 3.87
N PRO A 7 -10.46 -13.32 4.82
CA PRO A 7 -10.11 -13.37 6.24
C PRO A 7 -8.94 -14.32 6.53
N LEU A 8 -8.87 -15.47 5.85
CA LEU A 8 -7.79 -16.44 6.04
C LEU A 8 -6.44 -15.85 5.64
N VAL A 9 -6.35 -15.20 4.47
CA VAL A 9 -5.11 -14.56 4.01
C VAL A 9 -4.66 -13.46 4.99
N MET A 10 -5.59 -12.66 5.50
CA MET A 10 -5.26 -11.60 6.46
C MET A 10 -4.77 -12.16 7.79
N THR A 11 -5.38 -13.24 8.28
CA THR A 11 -4.91 -13.94 9.48
C THR A 11 -3.51 -14.51 9.27
N LEU A 12 -3.23 -15.13 8.12
CA LEU A 12 -1.89 -15.63 7.82
C LEU A 12 -0.83 -14.51 7.80
N ILE A 13 -1.16 -13.36 7.22
CA ILE A 13 -0.24 -12.20 7.19
C ILE A 13 -0.06 -11.62 8.60
N ALA A 14 -1.12 -11.53 9.40
CA ALA A 14 -1.01 -11.09 10.79
C ALA A 14 -0.11 -12.03 11.60
N LEU A 15 -0.27 -13.35 11.44
CA LEU A 15 0.59 -14.34 12.08
C LEU A 15 2.05 -14.21 11.62
N LEU A 16 2.28 -13.96 10.32
CA LEU A 16 3.62 -13.71 9.79
C LEU A 16 4.26 -12.47 10.45
N VAL A 17 3.54 -11.37 10.56
CA VAL A 17 4.02 -10.14 11.22
C VAL A 17 4.33 -10.38 12.69
N VAL A 18 3.46 -11.13 13.40
CA VAL A 18 3.70 -11.51 14.80
C VAL A 18 4.95 -12.38 14.94
N ALA A 19 5.11 -13.39 14.09
CA ALA A 19 6.27 -14.27 14.11
C ALA A 19 7.55 -13.49 13.83
N LEU A 20 7.56 -12.58 12.84
CA LEU A 20 8.71 -11.72 12.55
C LEU A 20 9.03 -10.80 13.73
N GLY A 21 8.02 -10.18 14.35
CA GLY A 21 8.23 -9.35 15.52
C GLY A 21 8.79 -10.12 16.72
N PHE A 22 8.33 -11.36 16.92
CA PHE A 22 8.87 -12.23 17.96
C PHE A 22 10.33 -12.61 17.68
N VAL A 23 10.67 -12.99 16.45
CA VAL A 23 12.05 -13.26 16.05
C VAL A 23 12.93 -12.02 16.25
N GLY A 24 12.46 -10.84 15.82
CA GLY A 24 13.17 -9.58 16.01
C GLY A 24 13.41 -9.24 17.48
N TRP A 25 12.43 -9.52 18.35
CA TRP A 25 12.57 -9.37 19.80
C TRP A 25 13.69 -10.28 20.33
N VAL A 26 13.67 -11.57 19.99
CA VAL A 26 14.67 -12.54 20.47
C VAL A 26 16.08 -12.16 20.02
N LEU A 27 16.24 -11.68 18.79
CA LEU A 27 17.55 -11.30 18.24
C LEU A 27 18.06 -9.95 18.77
N VAL A 28 17.17 -8.96 18.96
CA VAL A 28 17.53 -7.61 19.41
C VAL A 28 16.56 -7.13 20.48
N PRO A 29 16.71 -7.60 21.74
CA PRO A 29 15.79 -7.28 22.81
C PRO A 29 15.81 -5.79 23.18
N GLU A 30 16.92 -5.09 22.94
CA GLU A 30 17.05 -3.64 23.15
C GLU A 30 16.03 -2.82 22.32
N ARG A 31 15.53 -3.38 21.20
CA ARG A 31 14.53 -2.75 20.34
C ARG A 31 13.12 -3.33 20.54
N ALA A 32 12.86 -4.04 21.64
CA ALA A 32 11.56 -4.67 21.95
C ALA A 32 10.36 -3.75 21.73
N LEU A 33 10.46 -2.46 22.08
CA LEU A 33 9.39 -1.48 21.86
C LEU A 33 9.01 -1.31 20.38
N HIS A 34 10.00 -1.31 19.47
CA HIS A 34 9.75 -1.17 18.03
C HIS A 34 9.05 -2.41 17.46
N TRP A 35 9.48 -3.60 17.90
CA TRP A 35 8.85 -4.86 17.52
C TRP A 35 7.42 -4.96 18.05
N GLY A 36 7.23 -4.58 19.31
CA GLY A 36 5.91 -4.49 19.95
C GLY A 36 4.98 -3.52 19.22
N ALA A 37 5.48 -2.35 18.80
CA ALA A 37 4.70 -1.39 18.03
C ALA A 37 4.26 -1.94 16.66
N GLY A 38 5.14 -2.65 15.95
CA GLY A 38 4.80 -3.32 14.68
C GLY A 38 3.71 -4.37 14.83
N ILE A 39 3.84 -5.24 15.85
CA ILE A 39 2.85 -6.26 16.20
C ILE A 39 1.51 -5.60 16.57
N ALA A 40 1.54 -4.63 17.47
CA ALA A 40 0.35 -3.93 17.96
C ALA A 40 -0.40 -3.22 16.82
N THR A 41 0.33 -2.59 15.89
CA THR A 41 -0.26 -1.93 14.71
C THR A 41 -1.01 -2.93 13.85
N MET A 42 -0.42 -4.09 13.55
CA MET A 42 -1.08 -5.10 12.72
C MET A 42 -2.32 -5.69 13.41
N ILE A 43 -2.25 -5.96 14.72
CA ILE A 43 -3.39 -6.41 15.51
C ILE A 43 -4.51 -5.35 15.50
N ALA A 44 -4.16 -4.08 15.68
CA ALA A 44 -5.11 -2.98 15.64
C ALA A 44 -5.79 -2.87 14.26
N VAL A 45 -5.02 -2.93 13.16
CA VAL A 45 -5.57 -2.94 11.79
C VAL A 45 -6.54 -4.11 11.60
N TRP A 46 -6.15 -5.31 12.03
CA TRP A 46 -7.01 -6.49 11.94
C TRP A 46 -8.30 -6.34 12.75
N LEU A 47 -8.22 -5.87 14.00
CA LEU A 47 -9.38 -5.63 14.85
C LEU A 47 -10.33 -4.58 14.27
N VAL A 48 -9.79 -3.47 13.76
CA VAL A 48 -10.58 -2.42 13.10
C VAL A 48 -11.33 -2.99 11.90
N LEU A 49 -10.67 -3.80 11.07
CA LEU A 49 -11.30 -4.41 9.91
C LEU A 49 -12.41 -5.38 10.30
N VAL A 50 -12.16 -6.29 11.25
CA VAL A 50 -13.17 -7.24 11.76
C VAL A 50 -14.34 -6.53 12.43
N TRP A 51 -14.06 -5.49 13.23
CA TRP A 51 -15.09 -4.70 13.89
C TRP A 51 -15.94 -3.90 12.89
N SER A 52 -15.30 -3.31 11.88
CA SER A 52 -16.00 -2.62 10.78
C SER A 52 -16.91 -3.57 9.98
N ASP A 53 -16.52 -4.83 9.85
CA ASP A 53 -17.32 -5.84 9.14
C ASP A 53 -18.60 -6.14 9.93
N ARG A 54 -18.48 -6.35 11.25
CA ARG A 54 -19.60 -6.63 12.15
C ARG A 54 -20.62 -5.49 12.25
N ARG A 55 -20.16 -4.23 12.23
CA ARG A 55 -21.04 -3.07 12.46
C ARG A 55 -22.06 -2.82 11.35
N ASP A 56 -21.78 -3.32 10.15
CA ASP A 56 -22.35 -2.74 8.94
C ASP A 56 -22.82 -3.88 8.02
N SER A 57 -23.61 -4.76 8.66
CA SER A 57 -24.31 -5.93 8.10
C SER A 57 -25.47 -5.60 7.15
N GLY A 58 -25.66 -4.31 6.81
CA GLY A 58 -26.59 -3.88 5.77
C GLY A 58 -26.06 -4.19 4.37
N SER A 59 -26.96 -4.21 3.37
CA SER A 59 -26.72 -4.44 1.93
C SER A 59 -25.48 -3.68 1.38
N ARG A 60 -24.29 -4.24 1.59
CA ARG A 60 -23.03 -3.64 1.13
C ARG A 60 -22.71 -4.06 -0.28
N ASP A 61 -22.21 -3.09 -1.03
CA ASP A 61 -21.65 -3.30 -2.36
C ASP A 61 -20.40 -4.19 -2.24
N THR A 62 -20.41 -5.33 -2.94
CA THR A 62 -19.31 -6.31 -2.99
C THR A 62 -17.94 -5.69 -3.31
N THR A 63 -17.94 -4.52 -3.95
CA THR A 63 -16.76 -3.73 -4.29
C THR A 63 -15.99 -3.24 -3.06
N GLU A 64 -16.70 -2.76 -2.03
CA GLU A 64 -16.09 -2.18 -0.84
C GLU A 64 -15.38 -3.25 0.00
N TYR A 65 -15.99 -4.42 0.12
CA TYR A 65 -15.41 -5.55 0.84
C TYR A 65 -14.07 -6.00 0.22
N ARG A 66 -14.02 -6.10 -1.13
CA ARG A 66 -12.80 -6.46 -1.85
C ARG A 66 -11.70 -5.42 -1.68
N PHE A 67 -12.05 -4.14 -1.73
CA PHE A 67 -11.08 -3.06 -1.53
C PHE A 67 -10.46 -3.13 -0.13
N ARG A 68 -11.28 -3.25 0.92
CA ARG A 68 -10.80 -3.36 2.31
C ARG A 68 -9.88 -4.57 2.53
N GLY A 69 -10.26 -5.72 1.98
CA GLY A 69 -9.45 -6.93 2.05
C GLY A 69 -8.08 -6.77 1.40
N VAL A 70 -8.05 -6.23 0.17
CA VAL A 70 -6.79 -6.02 -0.55
C VAL A 70 -5.91 -4.96 0.10
N SER A 71 -6.49 -3.86 0.59
CA SER A 71 -5.71 -2.85 1.31
C SER A 71 -5.05 -3.40 2.57
N GLY A 72 -5.75 -4.24 3.34
CA GLY A 72 -5.17 -4.80 4.57
C GLY A 72 -4.14 -5.91 4.31
N VAL A 73 -4.34 -6.73 3.26
CA VAL A 73 -3.31 -7.68 2.80
C VAL A 73 -2.01 -6.96 2.47
N LEU A 74 -2.10 -5.86 1.74
CA LEU A 74 -0.92 -5.10 1.34
C LEU A 74 -0.27 -4.35 2.50
N ALA A 75 -1.06 -3.74 3.39
CA ALA A 75 -0.54 -3.12 4.60
C ALA A 75 0.26 -4.13 5.44
N GLY A 76 -0.26 -5.35 5.58
CA GLY A 76 0.45 -6.41 6.29
C GLY A 76 1.70 -6.90 5.56
N LEU A 77 1.69 -6.98 4.23
CA LEU A 77 2.90 -7.31 3.45
C LEU A 77 3.99 -6.23 3.56
N LEU A 78 3.60 -4.94 3.58
CA LEU A 78 4.53 -3.83 3.77
C LEU A 78 5.14 -3.82 5.18
N LEU A 79 4.34 -4.11 6.21
CA LEU A 79 4.86 -4.28 7.56
C LEU A 79 5.80 -5.48 7.64
N ALA A 80 5.42 -6.62 7.07
CA ALA A 80 6.24 -7.82 7.06
C ALA A 80 7.59 -7.61 6.34
N SER A 81 7.59 -6.90 5.20
CA SER A 81 8.85 -6.59 4.49
C SER A 81 9.73 -5.64 5.29
N SER A 82 9.15 -4.61 5.92
CA SER A 82 9.88 -3.68 6.79
C SER A 82 10.53 -4.39 7.99
N MET A 83 9.79 -5.27 8.66
CA MET A 83 10.31 -6.04 9.79
C MET A 83 11.37 -7.06 9.36
N SER A 84 11.19 -7.71 8.21
CA SER A 84 12.17 -8.66 7.66
C SER A 84 13.53 -7.99 7.44
N VAL A 85 13.55 -6.77 6.91
CA VAL A 85 14.80 -6.00 6.71
C VAL A 85 15.43 -5.62 8.03
N ALA A 86 14.64 -5.20 9.01
CA ALA A 86 15.15 -4.88 10.33
C ALA A 86 15.80 -6.09 11.02
N ILE A 87 15.24 -7.28 10.84
CA ILE A 87 15.83 -8.55 11.30
C ILE A 87 17.13 -8.85 10.55
N LEU A 88 17.13 -8.73 9.21
CA LEU A 88 18.32 -8.97 8.41
C LEU A 88 19.48 -8.07 8.83
N ARG A 89 19.24 -6.76 8.98
CA ARG A 89 20.24 -5.79 9.46
C ARG A 89 20.75 -6.12 10.87
N ALA A 90 19.89 -6.63 11.74
CA ALA A 90 20.31 -7.09 13.06
C ALA A 90 21.25 -8.30 12.98
N THR A 91 20.97 -9.26 12.09
CA THR A 91 21.80 -10.45 11.90
C THR A 91 23.14 -10.14 11.23
N GLU A 92 23.20 -9.15 10.33
CA GLU A 92 24.45 -8.69 9.73
C GLU A 92 25.38 -8.05 10.77
N ALA A 93 24.84 -7.27 11.70
CA ALA A 93 25.61 -6.66 12.79
C ALA A 93 26.33 -7.71 13.67
N THR A 94 25.81 -8.94 13.71
CA THR A 94 26.42 -10.08 14.43
C THR A 94 27.39 -10.91 13.60
N GLY A 95 27.76 -10.48 12.38
CA GLY A 95 28.77 -11.12 11.53
C GLY A 95 28.22 -11.99 10.39
N GLY A 96 26.92 -11.87 10.06
CA GLY A 96 26.26 -12.71 9.05
C GLY A 96 26.31 -12.15 7.61
N SER A 97 27.13 -12.76 6.75
CA SER A 97 27.04 -12.80 5.27
C SER A 97 27.28 -11.52 4.44
N SER A 98 27.77 -11.70 3.22
CA SER A 98 28.11 -10.66 2.21
C SER A 98 26.92 -10.15 1.39
N LEU A 99 25.69 -10.32 1.87
CA LEU A 99 24.45 -9.94 1.16
C LEU A 99 24.04 -8.47 1.36
N GLY A 100 24.81 -7.68 2.12
CA GLY A 100 24.41 -6.35 2.61
C GLY A 100 23.90 -5.37 1.55
N SER A 101 24.44 -5.40 0.32
CA SER A 101 23.96 -4.49 -0.72
C SER A 101 22.53 -4.79 -1.18
N TRP A 102 22.06 -6.03 -1.10
CA TRP A 102 20.72 -6.44 -1.50
C TRP A 102 19.69 -6.25 -0.38
N ILE A 103 20.12 -6.40 0.89
CA ILE A 103 19.25 -6.21 2.06
C ILE A 103 18.69 -4.79 2.12
N ASP A 104 19.50 -3.81 1.75
CA ASP A 104 19.07 -2.41 1.71
C ASP A 104 18.17 -2.08 0.51
N ARG A 105 18.27 -2.84 -0.60
CA ARG A 105 17.54 -2.57 -1.85
C ARG A 105 16.17 -3.23 -1.91
N LEU A 106 16.08 -4.45 -1.39
CA LEU A 106 14.86 -5.25 -1.43
C LEU A 106 13.61 -4.53 -0.90
N PRO A 107 13.61 -3.85 0.27
CA PRO A 107 12.40 -3.17 0.73
C PRO A 107 11.91 -2.12 -0.25
N GLY A 108 12.84 -1.35 -0.85
CA GLY A 108 12.48 -0.33 -1.83
C GLY A 108 11.90 -0.92 -3.11
N ILE A 109 12.49 -2.01 -3.61
CA ILE A 109 11.98 -2.74 -4.79
C ILE A 109 10.57 -3.28 -4.52
N VAL A 110 10.37 -3.91 -3.36
CA VAL A 110 9.06 -4.47 -2.96
C VAL A 110 8.02 -3.37 -2.81
N MET A 111 8.38 -2.25 -2.17
CA MET A 111 7.48 -1.10 -2.01
C MET A 111 7.04 -0.51 -3.36
N GLY A 112 8.00 -0.33 -4.29
CA GLY A 112 7.70 0.12 -5.64
C GLY A 112 6.77 -0.85 -6.39
N GLY A 113 7.01 -2.16 -6.26
CA GLY A 113 6.15 -3.20 -6.82
C GLY A 113 4.73 -3.17 -6.25
N VAL A 114 4.58 -3.02 -4.92
CA VAL A 114 3.28 -2.88 -4.27
C VAL A 114 2.53 -1.65 -4.78
N LEU A 115 3.21 -0.51 -4.89
CA LEU A 115 2.63 0.72 -5.42
C LEU A 115 2.16 0.54 -6.87
N ALA A 116 2.96 -0.16 -7.69
CA ALA A 116 2.62 -0.41 -9.08
C ALA A 116 1.38 -1.31 -9.22
N VAL A 117 1.32 -2.39 -8.44
CA VAL A 117 0.15 -3.29 -8.42
C VAL A 117 -1.09 -2.52 -7.96
N MET A 118 -0.97 -1.68 -6.93
CA MET A 118 -2.10 -0.90 -6.39
C MET A 118 -2.63 0.14 -7.35
N GLY A 119 -1.75 0.88 -8.01
CA GLY A 119 -2.13 1.84 -9.04
C GLY A 119 -2.99 1.19 -10.13
N ASN A 120 -2.72 -0.07 -10.48
CA ASN A 120 -3.50 -0.78 -11.49
C ASN A 120 -4.79 -1.41 -10.93
N TYR A 121 -4.74 -1.92 -9.70
CA TYR A 121 -5.82 -2.71 -9.12
C TYR A 121 -6.97 -1.86 -8.57
N VAL A 122 -6.66 -0.77 -7.85
CA VAL A 122 -7.67 0.09 -7.21
C VAL A 122 -8.68 0.68 -8.20
N PRO A 123 -8.29 1.25 -9.35
CA PRO A 123 -9.24 1.78 -10.33
C PRO A 123 -10.17 0.71 -10.90
N LYS A 124 -9.67 -0.52 -11.07
CA LYS A 124 -10.42 -1.65 -11.63
C LYS A 124 -11.48 -2.15 -10.65
N LEU A 125 -11.20 -2.12 -9.35
CA LEU A 125 -12.17 -2.49 -8.33
C LEU A 125 -13.36 -1.55 -8.31
N LEU A 126 -13.12 -0.24 -8.33
CA LEU A 126 -14.17 0.76 -8.06
C LEU A 126 -15.14 1.00 -9.23
N THR A 127 -14.99 0.32 -10.37
CA THR A 127 -15.78 0.58 -11.58
C THR A 127 -17.10 -0.21 -11.56
N PRO A 128 -18.28 0.42 -11.44
CA PRO A 128 -19.55 -0.29 -11.54
C PRO A 128 -19.78 -0.76 -12.99
N ARG A 129 -20.31 -1.97 -13.17
CA ARG A 129 -20.61 -2.57 -14.50
C ARG A 129 -21.88 -2.01 -15.19
N GLY A 130 -22.34 -0.83 -14.80
CA GLY A 130 -23.50 -0.16 -15.43
C GLY A 130 -23.08 0.84 -16.50
N ALA A 131 -23.89 1.01 -17.55
CA ALA A 131 -23.62 1.91 -18.67
C ALA A 131 -23.28 3.34 -18.17
N PRO A 132 -22.11 3.90 -18.52
CA PRO A 132 -21.69 5.18 -17.97
C PRO A 132 -22.51 6.33 -18.58
N THR A 133 -23.29 7.02 -17.75
CA THR A 133 -23.72 8.39 -18.04
C THR A 133 -22.49 9.31 -18.17
N GLY A 134 -22.63 10.48 -18.82
CA GLY A 134 -21.49 11.39 -19.10
C GLY A 134 -20.64 11.71 -17.85
N ALA A 135 -21.25 11.85 -16.68
CA ALA A 135 -20.56 12.11 -15.41
C ALA A 135 -19.76 10.89 -14.89
N LEU A 136 -20.20 9.66 -15.15
CA LEU A 136 -19.48 8.43 -14.79
C LEU A 136 -18.21 8.27 -15.64
N ARG A 137 -18.25 8.70 -16.92
CA ARG A 137 -17.09 8.64 -17.83
C ARG A 137 -15.92 9.49 -17.33
N THR A 138 -16.20 10.70 -16.84
CA THR A 138 -15.17 11.61 -16.28
C THR A 138 -14.59 11.08 -14.97
N LYS A 139 -15.42 10.50 -14.09
CA LYS A 139 -14.92 9.87 -12.86
C LYS A 139 -14.02 8.66 -13.17
N GLN A 140 -14.37 7.90 -14.19
CA GLN A 140 -13.60 6.72 -14.59
C GLN A 140 -12.26 7.08 -15.24
N SER A 141 -12.22 8.12 -16.09
CA SER A 141 -10.96 8.59 -16.66
C SER A 141 -10.01 9.10 -15.58
N MET A 142 -10.52 9.82 -14.57
CA MET A 142 -9.72 10.29 -13.44
C MET A 142 -9.15 9.15 -12.61
N ARG A 143 -9.95 8.12 -12.30
CA ARG A 143 -9.46 6.94 -11.58
C ARG A 143 -8.36 6.21 -12.34
N ARG A 144 -8.52 6.03 -13.66
CA ARG A 144 -7.49 5.43 -14.51
C ARG A 144 -6.22 6.27 -14.55
N PHE A 145 -6.36 7.59 -14.65
CA PHE A 145 -5.23 8.50 -14.62
C PHE A 145 -4.45 8.36 -13.30
N THR A 146 -5.13 8.51 -12.17
CA THR A 146 -4.52 8.33 -10.84
C THR A 146 -3.84 6.97 -10.71
N GLY A 147 -4.52 5.91 -11.15
CA GLY A 147 -3.97 4.57 -11.15
C GLY A 147 -2.68 4.45 -11.95
N TRP A 148 -2.68 4.89 -13.20
CA TRP A 148 -1.49 4.86 -14.06
C TRP A 148 -0.35 5.73 -13.53
N THR A 149 -0.66 6.89 -12.94
CA THR A 149 0.35 7.72 -12.28
C THR A 149 1.06 6.95 -11.17
N PHE A 150 0.31 6.24 -10.31
CA PHE A 150 0.91 5.40 -9.27
C PHE A 150 1.61 4.14 -9.82
N VAL A 151 1.13 3.58 -10.94
CA VAL A 151 1.84 2.49 -11.63
C VAL A 151 3.24 2.92 -12.06
N LEU A 152 3.31 4.04 -12.79
CA LEU A 152 4.57 4.58 -13.28
C LEU A 152 5.48 5.01 -12.13
N ALA A 153 4.93 5.64 -11.11
CA ALA A 153 5.67 5.98 -9.90
C ALA A 153 6.24 4.76 -9.19
N GLY A 154 5.46 3.69 -9.03
CA GLY A 154 5.90 2.45 -8.40
C GLY A 154 6.99 1.72 -9.18
N ILE A 155 6.86 1.65 -10.51
CA ILE A 155 7.89 1.08 -11.39
C ILE A 155 9.17 1.93 -11.32
N GLY A 156 9.05 3.25 -11.40
CA GLY A 156 10.18 4.16 -11.26
C GLY A 156 10.86 4.03 -9.90
N TYR A 157 10.07 3.94 -8.83
CA TYR A 157 10.56 3.73 -7.45
C TYR A 157 11.35 2.42 -7.34
N ALA A 158 10.81 1.31 -7.85
CA ALA A 158 11.49 0.02 -7.85
C ALA A 158 12.78 0.05 -8.69
N ALA A 159 12.75 0.70 -9.86
CA ALA A 159 13.91 0.84 -10.73
C ALA A 159 15.02 1.67 -10.07
N VAL A 160 14.68 2.76 -9.39
CA VAL A 160 15.65 3.58 -8.63
C VAL A 160 16.35 2.72 -7.58
N TRP A 161 15.60 1.95 -6.79
CA TRP A 161 16.20 1.06 -5.78
C TRP A 161 16.98 -0.12 -6.37
N ALA A 162 16.59 -0.62 -7.54
CA ALA A 162 17.28 -1.71 -8.21
C ALA A 162 18.62 -1.27 -8.82
N PHE A 163 18.69 -0.08 -9.43
CA PHE A 163 19.83 0.31 -10.27
C PHE A 163 20.71 1.41 -9.69
N LEU A 164 20.19 2.30 -8.83
CA LEU A 164 20.99 3.41 -8.31
C LEU A 164 21.72 3.05 -7.00
N PRO A 165 22.80 3.75 -6.65
CA PRO A 165 23.43 3.61 -5.33
C PRO A 165 22.44 3.92 -4.19
N VAL A 166 22.50 3.16 -3.10
CA VAL A 166 21.58 3.29 -1.95
C VAL A 166 21.54 4.73 -1.40
N ALA A 167 22.68 5.42 -1.37
CA ALA A 167 22.79 6.80 -0.89
C ALA A 167 21.95 7.82 -1.67
N VAL A 168 21.72 7.59 -2.97
CA VAL A 168 20.91 8.48 -3.82
C VAL A 168 19.51 7.91 -4.10
N ALA A 169 19.31 6.61 -3.88
CA ALA A 169 18.05 5.95 -4.15
C ALA A 169 16.91 6.51 -3.29
N ASP A 170 17.13 6.69 -1.99
CA ASP A 170 16.10 7.14 -1.05
C ASP A 170 15.50 8.53 -1.38
N PRO A 171 16.30 9.61 -1.55
CA PRO A 171 15.75 10.92 -1.89
C PRO A 171 15.09 10.95 -3.27
N LEU A 172 15.63 10.24 -4.27
CA LEU A 172 15.05 10.19 -5.61
C LEU A 172 13.74 9.41 -5.66
N ALA A 173 13.69 8.26 -4.99
CA ALA A 173 12.49 7.44 -4.90
C ALA A 173 11.38 8.18 -4.14
N THR A 174 11.73 8.86 -3.04
CA THR A 174 10.82 9.74 -2.30
C THR A 174 10.32 10.89 -3.16
N GLY A 175 11.21 11.55 -3.90
CA GLY A 175 10.87 12.61 -4.86
C GLY A 175 9.87 12.14 -5.91
N LEU A 176 10.11 10.98 -6.54
CA LEU A 176 9.20 10.37 -7.52
C LEU A 176 7.80 10.13 -6.94
N CYS A 177 7.71 9.55 -5.74
CA CYS A 177 6.44 9.36 -5.05
C CYS A 177 5.73 10.69 -4.74
N ALA A 178 6.46 11.67 -4.21
CA ALA A 178 5.92 12.99 -3.90
C ALA A 178 5.40 13.70 -5.16
N THR A 179 6.14 13.65 -6.27
CA THR A 179 5.72 14.21 -7.55
C THR A 179 4.47 13.52 -8.08
N ALA A 180 4.40 12.19 -8.01
CA ALA A 180 3.21 11.44 -8.43
C ALA A 180 1.96 11.86 -7.64
N VAL A 181 2.10 11.98 -6.31
CA VAL A 181 1.04 12.46 -5.41
C VAL A 181 0.64 13.89 -5.78
N ALA A 182 1.60 14.79 -5.99
CA ALA A 182 1.34 16.17 -6.38
C ALA A 182 0.60 16.27 -7.73
N ILE A 183 0.99 15.49 -8.74
CA ILE A 183 0.31 15.42 -10.04
C ILE A 183 -1.15 15.00 -9.87
N VAL A 184 -1.41 13.99 -9.04
CA VAL A 184 -2.78 13.52 -8.77
C VAL A 184 -3.59 14.61 -8.09
N PHE A 185 -3.06 15.24 -7.03
CA PHE A 185 -3.77 16.32 -6.33
C PHE A 185 -4.05 17.52 -7.22
N LEU A 186 -3.06 17.94 -8.02
CA LEU A 186 -3.23 19.04 -8.97
C LEU A 186 -4.33 18.72 -9.99
N ARG A 187 -4.33 17.50 -10.52
CA ARG A 187 -5.33 17.05 -11.49
C ARG A 187 -6.73 17.02 -10.88
N VAL A 188 -6.87 16.48 -9.67
CA VAL A 188 -8.15 16.44 -8.94
C VAL A 188 -8.63 17.87 -8.65
N GLY A 189 -7.76 18.72 -8.09
CA GLY A 189 -8.05 20.12 -7.79
C GLY A 189 -8.54 20.89 -9.02
N TRP A 190 -7.83 20.76 -10.15
CA TRP A 190 -8.22 21.38 -11.42
C TRP A 190 -9.64 20.97 -11.84
N THR A 191 -9.95 19.67 -11.80
CA THR A 191 -11.28 19.20 -12.20
C THR A 191 -12.38 19.69 -11.27
N THR A 192 -12.13 19.75 -9.96
CA THR A 192 -13.12 20.26 -8.99
C THR A 192 -13.40 21.75 -9.21
N LEU A 193 -12.35 22.54 -9.48
CA LEU A 193 -12.47 23.98 -9.75
C LEU A 193 -13.20 24.26 -11.06
N ALA A 194 -12.94 23.46 -12.11
CA ALA A 194 -13.63 23.60 -13.39
C ALA A 194 -15.15 23.33 -13.24
N THR A 195 -15.53 22.23 -12.58
CA THR A 195 -16.94 21.90 -12.37
C THR A 195 -17.71 22.89 -11.49
N GLY A 196 -17.03 23.55 -10.54
CA GLY A 196 -17.65 24.58 -9.70
C GLY A 196 -17.97 25.87 -10.47
N ARG A 197 -17.25 26.14 -11.56
CA ARG A 197 -17.40 27.34 -12.38
C ARG A 197 -18.63 27.25 -13.29
N ASP A 198 -18.94 26.05 -13.79
CA ASP A 198 -20.10 25.82 -14.67
C ASP A 198 -21.43 25.96 -13.90
N ARG A 199 -21.51 25.43 -12.67
CA ARG A 199 -22.72 25.56 -11.84
C ARG A 199 -23.10 27.00 -11.48
N ARG A 200 -22.12 27.90 -11.39
CA ARG A 200 -22.37 29.33 -11.11
C ARG A 200 -22.87 30.12 -12.33
N ARG A 201 -22.78 29.56 -13.54
CA ARG A 201 -23.29 30.20 -14.77
C ARG A 201 -24.74 29.84 -15.07
N GLU A 202 -25.26 28.79 -14.43
CA GLU A 202 -26.64 28.30 -14.59
C GLU A 202 -27.60 28.87 -13.52
N SER A 203 -27.08 29.63 -12.55
CA SER A 203 -27.83 30.32 -11.48
C SER A 203 -27.91 31.81 -11.73
#